data_AF-A0A945UIM9-F1
#
_entry.id   AF-A0A945UIM9-F1
#
_cell.length_a   1.000
_cell.length_b   1.000
_cell.length_c   1.000
_cell.angle_alpha   90.00
_cell.angle_beta   90.00
_cell.angle_gamma   90.00
#
_symmetry.space_group_name_H-M   'P 1'
#
loop_
_entity.id
_entity.type
_entity.pdbx_description
1 polymer ?
#
loop_
_entity_poly.entity_id
_entity_poly.type
_entity_poly.pdbx_seq_one_letter_code
_entity_poly.pdbx_strand_id
1 'polypeptide(L)'
;MADTHAKGHDYHLVDPSPWPAIGALGALILASGFIWAMHGGPPWIAVIGFLVVLYTMFVWWRDIIREAKDEGHHTPIVQLHLRFGMIMFIASEVMFFMAWFWAFFN
;
A
#
# COMPACT_ATOMS: atom_id res chain seq x y z
N MET A 1 36.90 14.33 12.89
CA MET A 1 35.72 14.36 12.00
C MET A 1 34.71 13.45 12.64
N ALA A 2 33.53 13.98 13.00
CA ALA A 2 32.59 13.29 13.86
C ALA A 2 31.91 12.13 13.11
N ASP A 3 32.21 10.90 13.51
CA ASP A 3 31.46 9.70 13.13
C ASP A 3 30.13 9.67 13.90
N THR A 4 29.19 10.58 13.60
CA THR A 4 27.92 10.69 14.34
C THR A 4 26.75 9.87 13.81
N HIS A 5 26.91 9.01 12.79
CA HIS A 5 25.83 8.10 12.34
C HIS A 5 26.32 6.76 11.78
N ALA A 6 27.19 6.03 12.50
CA ALA A 6 27.36 4.61 12.20
C ALA A 6 26.06 3.88 12.61
N LYS A 7 25.18 3.57 11.64
CA LYS A 7 23.98 2.76 11.90
C LYS A 7 24.41 1.40 12.44
N GLY A 8 24.10 1.13 13.72
CA GLY A 8 24.30 -0.18 14.35
C GLY A 8 23.19 -1.19 14.05
N HIS A 9 22.39 -0.97 12.99
CA HIS A 9 21.25 -1.81 12.63
C HIS A 9 21.09 -1.97 11.11
N ASP A 10 20.58 -3.13 10.71
CA ASP A 10 20.37 -3.48 9.30
C ASP A 10 18.96 -3.15 8.80
N TYR A 11 18.16 -2.43 9.59
CA TYR A 11 16.83 -1.97 9.20
C TYR A 11 16.89 -0.80 8.19
N HIS A 12 15.98 -0.85 7.22
CA HIS A 12 15.74 0.25 6.29
C HIS A 12 14.93 1.36 6.98
N LEU A 13 15.51 2.56 7.06
CA LEU A 13 14.80 3.78 7.44
C LEU A 13 14.39 4.49 6.15
N VAL A 14 13.10 4.47 5.86
CA VAL A 14 12.54 5.05 4.63
C VAL A 14 12.49 6.56 4.74
N ASP A 15 12.82 7.25 3.66
CA ASP A 15 12.71 8.70 3.56
C ASP A 15 11.24 9.18 3.59
N PRO A 16 10.98 10.42 4.00
CA PRO A 16 9.62 10.96 4.00
C PRO A 16 8.99 10.90 2.60
N SER A 17 7.91 10.12 2.46
CA SER A 17 7.18 9.95 1.19
C SER A 17 5.79 10.60 1.23
N PRO A 18 5.36 11.28 0.16
CA PRO A 18 4.04 11.90 0.06
C PRO A 18 2.93 10.89 -0.32
N TRP A 19 3.31 9.71 -0.82
CA TRP A 19 2.39 8.70 -1.37
C TRP A 19 1.31 8.22 -0.40
N PRO A 20 1.59 8.00 0.90
CA PRO A 20 0.55 7.61 1.85
C PRO A 20 -0.58 8.65 1.96
N ALA A 21 -0.24 9.94 1.98
CA ALA A 21 -1.23 11.01 2.08
C ALA A 21 -2.06 11.14 0.80
N ILE A 22 -1.41 11.07 -0.37
CA ILE A 22 -2.09 11.11 -1.67
C ILE A 22 -3.01 9.89 -1.83
N GLY A 23 -2.55 8.71 -1.42
CA GLY A 23 -3.34 7.47 -1.45
C GLY A 23 -4.59 7.56 -0.55
N ALA A 24 -4.45 8.09 0.66
CA ALA A 24 -5.58 8.28 1.58
C ALA A 24 -6.63 9.26 1.02
N LEU A 25 -6.18 10.38 0.43
CA LEU A 25 -7.07 11.33 -0.25
C LEU A 25 -7.75 10.70 -1.47
N GLY A 26 -7.01 9.94 -2.28
CA GLY A 26 -7.55 9.21 -3.42
C GLY A 26 -8.61 8.19 -3.00
N ALA A 27 -8.38 7.43 -1.93
CA ALA A 27 -9.34 6.48 -1.38
C ALA A 27 -10.60 7.16 -0.85
N LEU A 28 -10.48 8.32 -0.19
CA LEU A 28 -11.62 9.11 0.27
C LEU A 28 -12.48 9.61 -0.90
N ILE A 29 -11.83 10.13 -1.95
CA ILE A 29 -12.52 10.58 -3.17
C ILE A 29 -13.20 9.40 -3.87
N LEU A 30 -12.53 8.25 -3.95
CA LEU A 30 -13.10 7.03 -4.52
C LEU A 30 -14.35 6.59 -3.75
N ALA A 31 -14.26 6.45 -2.43
CA ALA A 31 -15.38 6.00 -1.59
C ALA A 31 -16.57 6.95 -1.68
N SER A 32 -16.34 8.26 -1.54
CA SER A 32 -17.41 9.28 -1.64
C SER A 32 -18.01 9.34 -3.04
N GLY A 33 -17.20 9.25 -4.10
CA GLY A 33 -17.66 9.17 -5.48
C GLY A 33 -18.48 7.92 -5.77
N PHE A 34 -18.11 6.77 -5.19
CA PHE A 34 -18.82 5.51 -5.36
C PHE A 34 -20.19 5.56 -4.67
N ILE A 35 -20.24 6.12 -3.45
CA ILE A 35 -21.51 6.39 -2.76
C ILE A 35 -22.40 7.27 -3.63
N TRP A 36 -21.87 8.36 -4.19
CA TRP A 36 -22.66 9.26 -5.03
C TRP A 36 -23.19 8.59 -6.30
N ALA A 37 -22.36 7.77 -6.95
CA ALA A 37 -22.76 7.00 -8.13
C ALA A 37 -23.90 6.00 -7.83
N MET A 38 -23.85 5.34 -6.67
CA MET A 38 -24.92 4.43 -6.22
C MET A 38 -26.24 5.13 -5.90
N HIS A 39 -26.21 6.44 -5.62
CA HIS A 39 -27.38 7.27 -5.35
C HIS A 39 -27.88 8.03 -6.59
N GLY A 40 -27.48 7.60 -7.81
CA GLY A 40 -27.95 8.15 -9.08
C GLY A 40 -27.14 9.34 -9.60
N GLY A 41 -26.04 9.70 -8.95
CA GLY A 41 -25.07 10.67 -9.47
C GLY A 41 -24.21 10.11 -10.61
N PRO A 42 -23.57 10.97 -11.41
CA PRO A 42 -22.62 10.52 -12.41
C PRO A 42 -21.35 9.94 -11.77
N PRO A 43 -20.71 8.92 -12.38
CA PRO A 43 -19.60 8.18 -11.76
C PRO A 43 -18.24 8.91 -11.83
N TRP A 44 -18.18 10.13 -12.37
CA TRP A 44 -16.93 10.82 -12.67
C TRP A 44 -16.02 11.02 -11.45
N ILE A 45 -16.59 11.31 -10.28
CA ILE A 45 -15.81 11.46 -9.04
C ILE A 45 -15.17 10.12 -8.63
N ALA A 46 -15.90 9.02 -8.73
CA ALA A 46 -15.36 7.68 -8.46
C ALA A 46 -14.22 7.34 -9.42
N VAL A 47 -14.38 7.64 -10.71
CA VAL A 47 -13.33 7.41 -11.73
C VAL A 47 -12.07 8.20 -11.42
N ILE A 48 -12.20 9.49 -11.04
CA ILE A 48 -11.04 10.31 -10.64
C ILE A 48 -10.36 9.72 -9.42
N GLY A 49 -11.11 9.38 -8.36
CA GLY A 49 -10.54 8.75 -7.16
C GLY A 49 -9.82 7.44 -7.48
N PHE A 50 -10.40 6.62 -8.34
CA PHE A 50 -9.80 5.36 -8.79
C PHE A 50 -8.48 5.58 -9.53
N LEU A 51 -8.41 6.56 -10.44
CA LEU A 51 -7.18 6.90 -11.15
C LEU A 51 -6.09 7.40 -10.21
N VAL A 52 -6.44 8.20 -9.20
CA VAL A 52 -5.48 8.68 -8.18
C VAL A 52 -4.92 7.51 -7.35
N VAL A 53 -5.78 6.56 -6.95
CA VAL A 53 -5.35 5.36 -6.23
C VAL A 53 -4.39 4.53 -7.10
N LEU A 54 -4.75 4.26 -8.35
CA LEU A 54 -3.89 3.51 -9.27
C LEU A 54 -2.54 4.20 -9.50
N TYR A 55 -2.55 5.52 -9.70
CA TYR A 55 -1.33 6.30 -9.85
C TYR A 55 -0.45 6.19 -8.60
N THR A 56 -1.05 6.30 -7.41
CA THR A 56 -0.31 6.18 -6.14
C THR A 56 0.30 4.80 -6.00
N MET A 57 -0.44 3.72 -6.29
CA MET A 57 0.08 2.35 -6.23
C MET A 57 1.25 2.15 -7.20
N PHE A 58 1.11 2.63 -8.44
CA PHE A 58 2.16 2.51 -9.45
C PHE A 58 3.46 3.22 -9.03
N VAL A 59 3.34 4.48 -8.58
CA VAL A 59 4.51 5.27 -8.22
C VAL A 59 5.16 4.76 -6.93
N TRP A 60 4.37 4.35 -5.94
CA TRP A 60 4.89 3.78 -4.70
C TRP A 60 5.64 2.47 -4.95
N TRP A 61 5.07 1.55 -5.73
CA TRP A 61 5.78 0.30 -6.07
C TRP A 61 7.04 0.54 -6.90
N ARG A 62 7.03 1.53 -7.80
CA ARG A 62 8.24 1.94 -8.52
C ARG A 62 9.34 2.37 -7.54
N ASP A 63 9.00 3.13 -6.52
CA ASP A 63 9.96 3.61 -5.53
C ASP A 63 10.51 2.45 -4.68
N ILE A 64 9.66 1.51 -4.25
CA ILE A 64 10.11 0.27 -3.57
C ILE A 64 11.09 -0.54 -4.44
N ILE A 65 10.86 -0.61 -5.76
CA ILE A 65 11.78 -1.31 -6.68
C ILE A 65 13.12 -0.59 -6.78
N ARG A 66 13.12 0.75 -6.76
CA ARG A 66 14.36 1.56 -6.78
C ARG A 66 15.14 1.40 -5.48
N GLU A 67 14.48 1.49 -4.32
CA GLU A 67 15.07 1.24 -3.00
C GLU A 67 15.73 -0.16 -2.94
N ALA A 68 15.11 -1.15 -3.60
CA ALA A 68 15.63 -2.50 -3.67
C ALA A 68 16.85 -2.66 -4.59
N LYS A 69 16.78 -2.12 -5.82
CA LYS A 69 17.75 -2.39 -6.90
C LYS A 69 18.89 -1.39 -6.95
N ASP A 70 18.58 -0.12 -6.77
CA ASP A 70 19.50 0.98 -7.05
C ASP A 70 20.20 1.44 -5.77
N GLU A 71 19.53 1.35 -4.62
CA GLU A 71 20.02 1.84 -3.31
C GLU A 71 20.48 0.73 -2.37
N GLY A 72 20.12 -0.53 -2.66
CA GLY A 72 20.56 -1.70 -1.90
C GLY A 72 20.00 -1.79 -0.47
N HIS A 73 18.89 -1.11 -0.18
CA HIS A 73 18.30 -1.04 1.17
C HIS A 73 17.62 -2.34 1.63
N HIS A 74 17.47 -3.32 0.73
CA HIS A 74 16.86 -4.61 1.01
C HIS A 74 17.86 -5.63 1.60
N THR A 75 18.33 -5.37 2.83
CA THR A 75 19.14 -6.33 3.60
C THR A 75 18.38 -7.65 3.84
N PRO A 76 19.06 -8.77 4.16
CA PRO A 76 18.39 -10.05 4.42
C PRO A 76 17.30 -9.96 5.50
N ILE A 77 17.50 -9.12 6.52
CA ILE A 77 16.51 -8.88 7.58
C ILE A 77 15.29 -8.13 7.00
N VAL A 78 15.48 -7.10 6.18
CA VAL A 78 14.37 -6.38 5.53
C VAL A 78 13.58 -7.31 4.60
N GLN A 79 14.26 -8.13 3.80
CA GLN A 79 13.60 -9.11 2.93
C GLN A 79 12.79 -10.13 3.71
N LEU A 80 13.28 -10.60 4.86
CA LEU A 80 12.54 -11.50 5.73
C LEU A 80 11.23 -10.85 6.21
N HIS A 81 11.26 -9.59 6.63
CA HIS A 81 10.07 -8.86 7.05
C HIS A 81 9.09 -8.61 5.90
N LEU A 82 9.57 -8.31 4.69
CA LEU A 82 8.71 -8.20 3.50
C LEU A 82 7.99 -9.52 3.19
N ARG A 83 8.67 -10.67 3.36
CA ARG A 83 8.04 -12.01 3.20
C ARG A 83 6.98 -12.24 4.27
N PHE A 84 7.26 -11.92 5.54
CA PHE A 84 6.25 -12.01 6.59
C PHE A 84 5.06 -11.09 6.33
N GLY A 85 5.29 -9.88 5.84
CA GLY A 85 4.23 -8.96 5.44
C GLY A 85 3.32 -9.56 4.36
N MET A 86 3.90 -10.19 3.33
CA MET A 86 3.12 -10.85 2.29
C MET A 86 2.35 -12.07 2.81
N ILE A 87 2.95 -12.87 3.70
CA ILE A 87 2.26 -14.01 4.33
C ILE A 87 1.05 -13.53 5.13
N MET A 88 1.21 -12.46 5.92
CA MET A 88 0.11 -11.88 6.70
C MET A 88 -0.99 -11.29 5.82
N PHE A 89 -0.63 -10.66 4.69
CA PHE A 89 -1.59 -10.19 3.70
C PHE A 89 -2.41 -11.36 3.11
N ILE A 90 -1.75 -12.44 2.66
CA ILE A 90 -2.43 -13.63 2.14
C ILE A 90 -3.34 -14.26 3.22
N ALA A 91 -2.89 -14.32 4.47
CA ALA A 91 -3.70 -14.82 5.56
C ALA A 91 -4.99 -13.98 5.74
N SER A 92 -4.91 -12.65 5.61
CA SER A 92 -6.10 -11.79 5.66
C SER A 92 -7.07 -12.01 4.49
N GLU A 93 -6.56 -12.30 3.28
CA GLU A 93 -7.37 -12.65 2.12
C GLU A 93 -8.12 -13.98 2.34
N VAL A 94 -7.47 -14.99 2.93
CA VAL A 94 -8.13 -16.25 3.29
C VAL A 94 -9.29 -16.01 4.27
N MET A 95 -9.11 -15.14 5.26
CA MET A 95 -10.16 -14.77 6.20
C MET A 95 -11.31 -14.01 5.54
N PHE A 96 -11.02 -13.16 4.55
CA PHE A 96 -12.05 -12.51 3.73
C PHE A 96 -12.90 -13.56 3.00
N PHE A 97 -12.30 -14.57 2.35
CA PHE A 97 -13.04 -15.67 1.71
C PHE A 97 -13.82 -16.53 2.71
N MET A 98 -13.31 -16.73 3.91
CA MET A 98 -14.02 -17.45 4.98
C MET A 98 -15.38 -16.82 5.30
N ALA A 99 -15.50 -15.49 5.27
CA ALA A 99 -16.77 -14.80 5.49
C ALA A 99 -17.81 -15.13 4.40
N TRP A 100 -17.38 -15.26 3.14
CA TRP A 100 -18.27 -15.66 2.05
C TRP A 100 -18.72 -17.12 2.15
N PHE A 101 -17.82 -18.03 2.52
CA PHE A 101 -18.19 -19.43 2.76
C PHE A 101 -19.17 -19.55 3.93
N TRP A 102 -18.94 -18.81 5.02
CA TRP A 102 -19.87 -18.75 6.13
C TRP A 102 -21.26 -18.32 5.68
N ALA A 103 -21.35 -17.25 4.88
CA ALA A 103 -22.63 -16.76 4.36
C ALA A 103 -23.34 -17.75 3.41
N PHE A 104 -22.61 -18.66 2.77
CA PHE A 104 -23.17 -19.68 1.87
C PHE A 104 -23.67 -20.93 2.61
N PHE A 105 -23.00 -21.34 3.70
CA PHE A 105 -23.32 -22.57 4.43
C PHE A 105 -24.27 -22.39 5.61
N ASN A 106 -24.64 -21.15 5.94
CA ASN A 106 -25.67 -20.83 6.94
C ASN A 106 -27.02 -20.62 6.27
#